data_AF-A0A351IRL5-F1
#
_entry.id   AF-A0A351IRL5-F1
#
_cell.length_a   1.000
_cell.length_b   1.000
_cell.length_c   1.000
_cell.angle_alpha   90.00
_cell.angle_beta   90.00
_cell.angle_gamma   90.00
#
_symmetry.space_group_name_H-M   'P 1'
#
loop_
_entity.id
_entity.type
_entity.pdbx_description
1 polymer ?
#
loop_
_entity_poly.entity_id
_entity_poly.type
_entity_poly.pdbx_seq_one_letter_code
_entity_poly.pdbx_strand_id
1 'polypeptide(L)'
;MSWYLRCVVICAVVSLGGAVYYVHCALGGKAKPVIATWILMMVMMGLSVWTYAHSPSKSLTANVGIIAGAVNVFIILTGVVWMNIHRGMSLRAAFDLVQILCLLGGVGVFVFWVVTESHLISYIAIQAIALLAYAATVNKLRKAHTITEPLLFWIAMLVAGLSAIYPAVVRQDVFATIYLIRAVPSTGVVIYLIWKIQRRMRL
;
A
#
# COMPACT_ATOMS: atom_id res chain seq x y z
N MET A 1 -7.63 -22.87 -16.67
CA MET A 1 -7.61 -21.83 -15.60
C MET A 1 -8.73 -20.83 -15.84
N SER A 2 -9.70 -20.73 -14.92
CA SER A 2 -10.83 -19.78 -15.00
C SER A 2 -10.33 -18.34 -15.03
N TRP A 3 -11.08 -17.43 -15.65
CA TRP A 3 -10.72 -16.01 -15.73
C TRP A 3 -10.50 -15.40 -14.33
N TYR A 4 -11.33 -15.80 -13.36
CA TYR A 4 -11.16 -15.50 -11.94
C TYR A 4 -9.75 -15.82 -11.42
N LEU A 5 -9.28 -17.05 -11.63
CA LEU A 5 -7.98 -17.48 -11.13
C LEU A 5 -6.83 -16.76 -11.85
N ARG A 6 -6.97 -16.46 -13.15
CA ARG A 6 -5.99 -15.65 -13.88
C ARG A 6 -5.82 -14.27 -13.25
N CYS A 7 -6.92 -13.58 -12.94
CA CYS A 7 -6.90 -12.28 -12.28
C CYS A 7 -6.21 -12.32 -10.91
N VAL A 8 -6.53 -13.33 -10.08
CA VAL A 8 -5.90 -13.53 -8.77
C VAL A 8 -4.39 -13.76 -8.90
N VAL A 9 -3.98 -14.63 -9.82
CA VAL A 9 -2.55 -14.94 -10.05
C VAL A 9 -1.80 -13.72 -10.58
N ILE A 10 -2.37 -12.97 -11.53
CA ILE A 10 -1.78 -11.72 -12.03
C ILE A 10 -1.58 -10.73 -10.89
N CYS A 11 -2.60 -10.51 -10.05
CA CYS A 11 -2.51 -9.61 -8.90
C CYS A 11 -1.35 -9.98 -7.97
N ALA A 12 -1.28 -11.26 -7.59
CA ALA A 12 -0.26 -11.76 -6.68
C ALA A 12 1.14 -11.66 -7.29
N VAL A 13 1.35 -12.19 -8.49
CA VAL A 13 2.67 -12.22 -9.15
C VAL A 13 3.18 -10.81 -9.45
N VAL A 14 2.33 -9.93 -9.97
CA VAL A 14 2.73 -8.55 -10.29
C VAL A 14 3.03 -7.78 -9.00
N SER A 15 2.24 -7.95 -7.94
CA SER A 15 2.52 -7.33 -6.64
C SER A 15 3.84 -7.83 -6.05
N LEU A 16 4.10 -9.14 -6.07
CA LEU A 16 5.34 -9.72 -5.54
C LEU A 16 6.55 -9.28 -6.36
N GLY A 17 6.47 -9.36 -7.69
CA GLY A 17 7.53 -8.89 -8.59
C GLY A 17 7.81 -7.39 -8.40
N GLY A 18 6.76 -6.59 -8.20
CA GLY A 18 6.87 -5.17 -7.86
C GLY A 18 7.65 -4.95 -6.56
N ALA A 19 7.33 -5.69 -5.49
CA ALA A 19 8.04 -5.58 -4.21
C ALA A 19 9.53 -5.92 -4.34
N VAL A 20 9.85 -7.04 -4.99
CA VAL A 20 11.23 -7.48 -5.24
C VAL A 20 11.98 -6.44 -6.06
N TYR A 21 11.36 -5.91 -7.12
CA TYR A 21 11.94 -4.86 -7.94
C TYR A 21 12.19 -3.56 -7.15
N TYR A 22 11.26 -3.19 -6.27
CA TYR A 22 11.42 -2.01 -5.41
C TYR A 22 12.62 -2.19 -4.47
N VAL A 23 12.72 -3.33 -3.80
CA VAL A 23 13.85 -3.65 -2.91
C VAL A 23 15.17 -3.66 -3.69
N HIS A 24 15.20 -4.26 -4.87
CA HIS A 24 16.37 -4.21 -5.76
C HIS A 24 16.76 -2.75 -6.11
N CYS A 25 15.79 -1.89 -6.42
CA CYS A 25 16.05 -0.47 -6.67
C CYS A 25 16.58 0.27 -5.45
N ALA A 26 16.08 -0.04 -4.25
CA ALA A 26 16.56 0.55 -2.99
C ALA A 26 18.01 0.12 -2.68
N LEU A 27 18.29 -1.18 -2.83
CA LEU A 27 19.64 -1.74 -2.69
C LEU A 27 20.61 -1.17 -3.75
N GLY A 28 20.13 -0.84 -4.94
CA GLY A 28 20.92 -0.15 -5.98
C GLY A 28 21.02 1.37 -5.79
N GLY A 29 20.42 1.96 -4.75
CA GLY A 29 20.41 3.40 -4.50
C GLY A 29 19.53 4.22 -5.46
N LYS A 30 18.79 3.56 -6.36
CA LYS A 30 17.85 4.18 -7.31
C LYS A 30 16.55 4.61 -6.62
N ALA A 31 16.15 3.88 -5.58
CA ALA A 31 15.06 4.29 -4.69
C ALA A 31 15.62 4.80 -3.36
N LYS A 32 14.99 5.82 -2.78
CA LYS A 32 15.33 6.36 -1.46
C LYS A 32 14.15 6.20 -0.50
N PRO A 33 13.87 4.96 -0.07
CA PRO A 33 12.72 4.67 0.77
C PRO A 33 12.82 5.37 2.12
N VAL A 34 11.70 5.90 2.60
CA VAL A 34 11.60 6.43 3.96
C VAL A 34 10.93 5.39 4.84
N ILE A 35 11.65 4.92 5.86
CA ILE A 35 11.21 3.84 6.74
C ILE A 35 9.86 4.14 7.42
N ALA A 36 9.62 5.40 7.82
CA ALA A 36 8.37 5.84 8.43
C ALA A 36 7.15 5.58 7.52
N THR A 37 7.29 5.79 6.20
CA THR A 37 6.23 5.53 5.22
C THR A 37 5.89 4.05 5.17
N TRP A 38 6.89 3.18 5.14
CA TRP A 38 6.69 1.73 5.07
C TRP A 38 6.14 1.15 6.38
N ILE A 39 6.53 1.68 7.53
CA ILE A 39 5.92 1.33 8.82
C ILE A 39 4.44 1.72 8.83
N LEU A 40 4.12 2.96 8.46
CA LEU A 40 2.74 3.44 8.44
C LEU A 40 1.87 2.61 7.49
N MET A 41 2.37 2.32 6.28
CA MET A 41 1.67 1.46 5.34
C MET A 41 1.48 0.05 5.90
N MET A 42 2.48 -0.52 6.58
CA MET A 42 2.37 -1.85 7.17
C MET A 42 1.32 -1.90 8.27
N VAL A 43 1.26 -0.89 9.14
CA VAL A 43 0.23 -0.80 10.19
C VAL A 43 -1.17 -0.74 9.55
N MET A 44 -1.38 0.14 8.56
CA MET A 44 -2.69 0.28 7.90
C MET A 44 -3.09 -0.99 7.13
N MET A 45 -2.17 -1.60 6.39
CA MET A 45 -2.42 -2.85 5.67
C MET A 45 -2.65 -4.01 6.64
N GLY A 46 -1.89 -4.09 7.72
CA GLY A 46 -2.05 -5.10 8.76
C GLY A 46 -3.43 -5.01 9.42
N LEU A 47 -3.85 -3.82 9.84
CA LEU A 47 -5.20 -3.59 10.38
C LEU A 47 -6.28 -3.93 9.36
N SER A 48 -6.09 -3.59 8.08
CA SER A 48 -7.03 -3.92 7.02
C SER A 48 -7.17 -5.43 6.82
N VAL A 49 -6.06 -6.16 6.74
CA VAL A 49 -6.08 -7.63 6.63
C VAL A 49 -6.71 -8.25 7.86
N TRP A 50 -6.36 -7.74 9.05
CA TRP A 50 -6.85 -8.27 10.31
C TRP A 50 -8.37 -8.12 10.47
N THR A 51 -8.89 -6.91 10.23
CA THR A 51 -10.33 -6.63 10.27
C THR A 51 -11.10 -7.42 9.22
N TYR A 52 -10.54 -7.57 8.01
CA TYR A 52 -11.15 -8.40 6.96
C TYR A 52 -11.12 -9.90 7.28
N ALA A 53 -10.05 -10.41 7.87
CA ALA A 53 -9.95 -11.83 8.24
C ALA A 53 -10.98 -12.25 9.30
N HIS A 54 -11.46 -11.29 10.10
CA HIS A 54 -12.51 -11.50 11.08
C HIS A 54 -13.91 -11.18 10.55
N SER A 55 -14.04 -10.68 9.32
CA SER A 55 -15.35 -10.37 8.76
C SER A 55 -16.08 -11.64 8.28
N PRO A 56 -17.42 -11.61 8.20
CA PRO A 56 -18.21 -12.71 7.64
C PRO A 56 -17.90 -13.01 6.16
N SER A 57 -17.35 -12.05 5.42
CA SER A 57 -17.08 -12.15 3.99
C SER A 57 -15.64 -12.57 3.66
N LYS A 58 -14.88 -13.05 4.64
CA LYS A 58 -13.45 -13.35 4.50
C LYS A 58 -13.15 -14.32 3.34
N SER A 59 -12.26 -13.91 2.45
CA SER A 59 -11.74 -14.75 1.36
C SER A 59 -10.42 -14.22 0.84
N LEU A 60 -9.39 -15.09 0.84
CA LEU A 60 -8.06 -14.73 0.36
C LEU A 60 -8.04 -14.33 -1.12
N THR A 61 -8.96 -14.89 -1.92
CA THR A 61 -9.00 -14.66 -3.36
C THR A 61 -9.99 -13.58 -3.75
N ALA A 62 -11.04 -13.33 -2.97
CA ALA A 62 -11.98 -12.24 -3.23
C ALA A 62 -11.32 -10.88 -3.00
N ASN A 63 -10.58 -10.75 -1.91
CA ASN A 63 -9.80 -9.55 -1.60
C ASN A 63 -8.30 -9.77 -1.82
N VAL A 64 -7.93 -10.37 -2.95
CA VAL A 64 -6.51 -10.59 -3.30
C VAL A 64 -5.71 -9.28 -3.29
N GLY A 65 -6.35 -8.14 -3.59
CA GLY A 65 -5.73 -6.82 -3.55
C GLY A 65 -5.16 -6.46 -2.18
N ILE A 66 -5.95 -6.56 -1.10
CA ILE A 66 -5.42 -6.23 0.25
C ILE A 66 -4.35 -7.22 0.70
N ILE A 67 -4.54 -8.50 0.41
CA ILE A 67 -3.60 -9.56 0.83
C ILE A 67 -2.26 -9.39 0.11
N ALA A 68 -2.28 -9.29 -1.22
CA ALA A 68 -1.07 -9.07 -2.02
C ALA A 68 -0.41 -7.72 -1.70
N GLY A 69 -1.21 -6.68 -1.44
CA GLY A 69 -0.74 -5.38 -0.99
C GLY A 69 -0.03 -5.43 0.37
N ALA A 70 -0.57 -6.15 1.35
CA ALA A 70 0.05 -6.31 2.66
C ALA A 70 1.37 -7.09 2.58
N VAL A 71 1.41 -8.18 1.79
CA VAL A 71 2.64 -8.95 1.55
C VAL A 71 3.69 -8.09 0.83
N ASN A 72 3.28 -7.31 -0.17
CA ASN A 72 4.16 -6.38 -0.87
C ASN A 72 4.81 -5.36 0.08
N VAL A 73 4.00 -4.69 0.92
CA VAL A 73 4.50 -3.72 1.90
C VAL A 73 5.41 -4.39 2.92
N PHE A 74 5.09 -5.61 3.36
CA PHE A 74 5.94 -6.37 4.28
C PHE A 74 7.32 -6.68 3.68
N ILE A 75 7.37 -7.16 2.43
CA ILE A 75 8.63 -7.42 1.71
C ILE A 75 9.44 -6.13 1.56
N ILE A 76 8.80 -5.01 1.22
CA ILE A 76 9.52 -3.74 1.08
C ILE A 76 10.04 -3.26 2.44
N LEU A 77 9.20 -3.26 3.48
CA LEU A 77 9.62 -2.82 4.81
C LEU A 77 10.81 -3.64 5.33
N THR A 78 10.74 -4.97 5.20
CA THR A 78 11.84 -5.86 5.60
C THR A 78 13.11 -5.60 4.77
N GLY A 79 12.99 -5.42 3.44
CA GLY A 79 14.11 -5.06 2.58
C GLY A 79 14.74 -3.70 2.94
N VAL A 80 13.93 -2.70 3.30
CA VAL A 80 14.39 -1.37 3.74
C VAL A 80 15.11 -1.46 5.09
N VAL A 81 14.54 -2.19 6.06
CA VAL A 81 15.17 -2.41 7.37
C VAL A 81 16.50 -3.14 7.19
N TRP A 82 16.52 -4.22 6.42
CA TRP A 82 17.73 -4.98 6.09
C TRP A 82 18.81 -4.08 5.47
N MET A 83 18.44 -3.30 4.46
CA MET A 83 19.35 -2.34 3.81
C MET A 83 19.92 -1.32 4.79
N ASN A 84 19.09 -0.75 5.68
CA ASN A 84 19.55 0.23 6.65
C ASN A 84 20.55 -0.37 7.64
N ILE A 85 20.29 -1.58 8.15
CA ILE A 85 21.21 -2.30 9.04
C ILE A 85 22.55 -2.53 8.35
N HIS A 86 22.55 -3.06 7.12
CA HIS A 86 23.79 -3.40 6.39
C HIS A 86 24.62 -2.19 5.99
N ARG A 87 23.98 -1.02 5.85
CA ARG A 87 24.66 0.25 5.53
C ARG A 87 25.02 1.07 6.76
N GLY A 88 24.81 0.56 7.97
CA GLY A 88 25.02 1.30 9.21
C GLY A 88 24.14 2.56 9.33
N MET A 89 23.01 2.59 8.63
CA MET A 89 22.08 3.72 8.66
C MET A 89 21.10 3.59 9.84
N SER A 90 20.64 4.75 10.34
CA SER A 90 19.69 4.77 11.45
C SER A 90 18.35 4.12 11.08
N LEU A 91 17.80 3.33 12.01
CA LEU A 91 16.44 2.81 11.96
C LEU A 91 15.42 3.77 12.58
N ARG A 92 15.84 4.96 13.04
CA ARG A 92 14.92 5.95 13.59
C ARG A 92 13.96 6.42 12.50
N ALA A 93 12.69 6.09 12.68
CA ALA A 93 11.61 6.61 11.86
C ALA A 93 11.24 8.02 12.33
N ALA A 94 11.52 9.02 11.50
CA ALA A 94 11.03 10.38 11.71
C ALA A 94 9.60 10.49 11.19
N PHE A 95 8.62 10.43 12.09
CA PHE A 95 7.22 10.64 11.77
C PHE A 95 6.88 12.13 11.81
N ASP A 96 6.19 12.62 10.78
CA ASP A 96 5.58 13.95 10.83
C ASP A 96 4.23 13.93 11.58
N LEU A 97 3.69 15.12 11.89
CA LEU A 97 2.44 15.25 12.62
C LEU A 97 1.27 14.50 11.94
N VAL A 98 1.16 14.55 10.61
CA VAL A 98 0.09 13.86 9.88
C VAL A 98 0.24 12.36 10.02
N GLN A 99 1.46 11.84 9.92
CA GLN A 99 1.74 10.42 10.11
C GLN A 99 1.45 9.98 11.55
N ILE A 100 1.81 10.77 12.56
CA ILE A 100 1.48 10.52 13.96
C ILE A 100 -0.04 10.47 14.15
N LEU A 101 -0.78 11.44 13.61
CA LEU A 101 -2.23 11.45 13.67
C LEU A 101 -2.85 10.23 12.98
N CYS A 102 -2.29 9.77 11.86
CA CYS A 102 -2.74 8.54 11.20
C CYS A 102 -2.48 7.29 12.05
N LEU A 103 -1.34 7.21 12.75
CA LEU A 103 -1.04 6.09 13.66
C LEU A 103 -2.00 6.10 14.86
N LEU A 104 -2.18 7.25 15.50
CA LEU A 104 -3.12 7.41 16.62
C LEU A 104 -4.57 7.12 16.19
N GLY A 105 -4.97 7.59 15.01
CA GLY A 105 -6.25 7.25 14.41
C GLY A 105 -6.40 5.74 14.20
N GLY A 106 -5.35 5.06 13.70
CA GLY A 106 -5.34 3.61 13.55
C GLY A 106 -5.53 2.87 14.87
N VAL A 107 -4.88 3.33 15.95
CA VAL A 107 -5.09 2.81 17.31
C VAL A 107 -6.53 3.05 17.77
N GLY A 108 -7.07 4.25 17.56
CA GLY A 108 -8.45 4.58 17.90
C GLY A 108 -9.47 3.69 17.18
N VAL A 109 -9.29 3.46 15.88
CA VAL A 109 -10.15 2.56 15.10
C VAL A 109 -10.01 1.12 15.56
N PHE A 110 -8.81 0.67 15.93
CA PHE A 110 -8.60 -0.65 16.49
C PHE A 110 -9.36 -0.83 17.81
N VAL A 111 -9.25 0.11 18.74
CA VAL A 111 -9.99 0.08 20.01
C VAL A 111 -11.50 0.09 19.77
N PHE A 112 -11.98 0.98 18.89
CA PHE A 112 -13.38 1.02 18.50
C PHE A 112 -13.86 -0.33 17.93
N TRP A 113 -13.07 -0.95 17.05
CA TRP A 113 -13.41 -2.23 16.45
C TRP A 113 -13.50 -3.35 17.49
N VAL A 114 -12.56 -3.42 18.42
CA VAL A 114 -12.56 -4.44 19.49
C VAL A 114 -13.80 -4.32 20.38
N VAL A 115 -14.29 -3.11 20.63
CA VAL A 115 -15.47 -2.88 21.49
C VAL A 115 -16.79 -3.11 20.75
N THR A 116 -16.88 -2.68 19.48
CA THR A 116 -18.14 -2.69 18.73
C THR A 116 -18.32 -3.90 17.82
N GLU A 117 -17.24 -4.61 17.52
CA GLU A 117 -17.15 -5.68 16.52
C GLU A 117 -17.64 -5.25 15.12
N SER A 118 -17.74 -3.94 14.87
CA SER A 118 -18.26 -3.41 13.60
C SER A 118 -17.20 -3.47 12.50
N HIS A 119 -17.07 -4.62 11.86
CA HIS A 119 -16.02 -4.87 10.85
C HIS A 119 -16.06 -3.86 9.70
N LEU A 120 -17.25 -3.57 9.15
CA LEU A 120 -17.38 -2.71 7.98
C LEU A 120 -17.03 -1.25 8.30
N ILE A 121 -17.55 -0.71 9.41
CA ILE A 121 -17.30 0.68 9.81
C ILE A 121 -15.81 0.86 10.11
N SER A 122 -15.22 -0.06 10.87
CA SER A 122 -13.80 -0.03 11.18
C SER A 122 -12.93 -0.15 9.92
N TYR A 123 -13.32 -1.00 8.97
CA TYR A 123 -12.60 -1.13 7.71
C TYR A 123 -12.66 0.16 6.88
N ILE A 124 -13.83 0.79 6.77
CA ILE A 124 -13.98 2.08 6.08
C ILE A 124 -13.09 3.14 6.75
N ALA A 125 -13.10 3.21 8.07
CA ALA A 125 -12.26 4.14 8.82
C ALA A 125 -10.76 3.90 8.58
N ILE A 126 -10.31 2.63 8.58
CA ILE A 126 -8.92 2.27 8.23
C ILE A 126 -8.58 2.73 6.81
N GLN A 127 -9.44 2.48 5.83
CA GLN A 127 -9.19 2.91 4.44
C GLN A 127 -9.17 4.44 4.30
N ALA A 128 -10.00 5.16 5.06
CA ALA A 128 -9.98 6.62 5.09
C ALA A 128 -8.67 7.16 5.70
N ILE A 129 -8.21 6.59 6.81
CA ILE A 129 -6.92 6.95 7.42
C ILE A 129 -5.76 6.63 6.45
N ALA A 130 -5.79 5.47 5.80
CA ALA A 130 -4.79 5.10 4.79
C ALA A 130 -4.77 6.08 3.61
N LEU A 131 -5.91 6.66 3.24
CA LEU A 131 -5.99 7.70 2.21
C LEU A 131 -5.40 9.04 2.70
N LEU A 132 -5.61 9.42 3.96
CA LEU A 132 -5.00 10.61 4.56
C LEU A 132 -3.48 10.46 4.68
N ALA A 133 -3.01 9.30 5.13
CA ALA A 133 -1.59 8.94 5.13
C ALA A 133 -0.97 9.03 3.73
N TYR A 134 -1.75 8.65 2.71
CA TYR A 134 -1.34 8.77 1.32
C TYR A 134 -1.22 10.24 0.85
N ALA A 135 -2.06 11.15 1.35
CA ALA A 135 -1.93 12.58 1.06
C ALA A 135 -0.58 13.16 1.52
N ALA A 136 -0.01 12.68 2.63
CA ALA A 136 1.35 13.06 3.04
C ALA A 136 2.40 12.65 2.00
N THR A 137 2.25 11.46 1.42
CA THR A 137 3.13 10.96 0.34
C THR A 137 3.00 11.82 -0.92
N VAL A 138 1.77 12.15 -1.32
CA VAL A 138 1.49 13.05 -2.45
C VAL A 138 2.14 14.42 -2.23
N ASN A 139 1.97 15.01 -1.05
CA ASN A 139 2.54 16.31 -0.72
C ASN A 139 4.06 16.30 -0.76
N LYS A 140 4.69 15.23 -0.28
CA LYS A 140 6.14 15.02 -0.39
C LYS A 140 6.59 14.93 -1.84
N LEU A 141 5.93 14.12 -2.67
CA LEU A 141 6.25 13.99 -4.10
C LEU A 141 6.07 15.31 -4.86
N ARG A 142 5.01 16.08 -4.56
CA ARG A 142 4.77 17.39 -5.17
C ARG A 142 5.90 18.40 -4.91
N LYS A 143 6.57 18.28 -3.77
CA LYS A 143 7.71 19.13 -3.37
C LYS A 143 9.08 18.53 -3.75
N ALA A 144 9.11 17.31 -4.27
CA ALA A 144 10.35 16.63 -4.60
C ALA A 144 10.97 17.20 -5.88
N HIS A 145 12.24 17.55 -5.82
CA HIS A 145 13.04 17.99 -6.97
C HIS A 145 13.71 16.82 -7.71
N THR A 146 13.72 15.62 -7.12
CA THR A 146 14.30 14.41 -7.70
C THR A 146 13.34 13.24 -7.54
N ILE A 147 13.43 12.28 -8.45
CA ILE A 147 12.63 11.05 -8.37
C ILE A 147 13.30 10.09 -7.41
N THR A 148 12.63 9.79 -6.31
CA THR A 148 13.07 8.82 -5.31
C THR A 148 12.32 7.50 -5.37
N GLU A 149 11.29 7.42 -6.21
CA GLU A 149 10.36 6.30 -6.31
C GLU A 149 10.41 5.65 -7.71
N PRO A 150 10.61 4.32 -7.82
CA PRO A 150 10.65 3.65 -9.11
C PRO A 150 9.28 3.64 -9.81
N LEU A 151 9.17 4.26 -11.00
CA LEU A 151 7.91 4.31 -11.75
C LEU A 151 7.34 2.91 -12.06
N LEU A 152 8.20 1.97 -12.44
CA LEU A 152 7.78 0.61 -12.80
C LEU A 152 7.11 -0.13 -11.64
N PHE A 153 7.54 0.14 -10.40
CA PHE A 153 6.88 -0.42 -9.21
C PHE A 153 5.43 0.06 -9.12
N TRP A 154 5.18 1.36 -9.31
CA TRP A 154 3.83 1.91 -9.23
C TRP A 154 2.94 1.45 -10.38
N ILE A 155 3.49 1.29 -11.59
CA ILE A 155 2.77 0.68 -12.72
C ILE A 155 2.39 -0.77 -12.39
N ALA A 156 3.31 -1.56 -11.82
CA ALA A 156 3.02 -2.92 -11.37
C ALA A 156 1.87 -2.91 -10.33
N MET A 157 1.91 -2.00 -9.35
CA MET A 157 0.83 -1.88 -8.37
C MET A 157 -0.52 -1.48 -8.98
N LEU A 158 -0.53 -0.65 -10.03
CA LEU A 158 -1.76 -0.31 -10.75
C LEU A 158 -2.32 -1.53 -11.47
N VAL A 159 -1.48 -2.27 -12.20
CA VAL A 159 -1.89 -3.50 -12.89
C VAL A 159 -2.42 -4.54 -11.90
N ALA A 160 -1.74 -4.72 -10.77
CA ALA A 160 -2.19 -5.61 -9.72
C ALA A 160 -3.56 -5.20 -9.16
N GLY A 161 -3.76 -3.91 -8.87
CA GLY A 161 -5.04 -3.36 -8.41
C GLY A 161 -6.16 -3.56 -9.43
N LEU A 162 -5.92 -3.26 -10.71
CA LEU A 162 -6.89 -3.47 -11.78
C LEU A 162 -7.26 -4.95 -11.94
N SER A 163 -6.30 -5.85 -11.83
CA SER A 163 -6.56 -7.30 -11.89
C SER A 163 -7.36 -7.82 -10.70
N ALA A 164 -7.31 -7.16 -9.54
CA ALA A 164 -8.08 -7.51 -8.35
C ALA A 164 -9.56 -7.07 -8.41
N ILE A 165 -9.94 -6.18 -9.33
CA ILE A 165 -11.34 -5.72 -9.49
C ILE A 165 -12.27 -6.88 -9.85
N TYR A 166 -11.88 -7.72 -10.80
CA TYR A 166 -12.76 -8.80 -11.25
C TYR A 166 -13.07 -9.82 -10.13
N PRO A 167 -12.07 -10.32 -9.36
CA PRO A 167 -12.34 -11.15 -8.19
C PRO A 167 -13.26 -10.52 -7.14
N ALA A 168 -13.11 -9.20 -6.90
CA ALA A 168 -13.95 -8.47 -5.95
C ALA A 168 -15.42 -8.41 -6.40
N VAL A 169 -15.65 -8.08 -7.67
CA VAL A 169 -17.01 -7.92 -8.24
C VAL A 169 -17.74 -9.26 -8.31
N VAL A 170 -17.10 -10.31 -8.82
CA VAL A 170 -17.73 -11.64 -8.95
C VAL A 170 -18.09 -12.25 -7.60
N ARG A 171 -17.29 -11.96 -6.56
CA ARG A 171 -17.54 -12.41 -5.20
C ARG A 171 -18.46 -11.47 -4.41
N GLN A 172 -18.87 -10.35 -5.01
CA GLN A 172 -19.65 -9.29 -4.35
C GLN A 172 -19.02 -8.84 -3.02
N ASP A 173 -17.68 -8.78 -2.98
CA ASP A 173 -16.94 -8.48 -1.76
C ASP A 173 -16.83 -6.97 -1.55
N VAL A 174 -17.59 -6.46 -0.58
CA VAL A 174 -17.67 -5.04 -0.25
C VAL A 174 -16.33 -4.53 0.29
N PHE A 175 -15.60 -5.31 1.09
CA PHE A 175 -14.31 -4.91 1.66
C PHE A 175 -13.25 -4.77 0.56
N ALA A 176 -13.21 -5.71 -0.38
CA ALA A 176 -12.34 -5.64 -1.55
C ALA A 176 -12.67 -4.42 -2.41
N THR A 177 -13.96 -4.14 -2.61
CA THR A 177 -14.42 -2.96 -3.37
C THR A 177 -13.97 -1.65 -2.72
N ILE A 178 -14.15 -1.49 -1.40
CA ILE A 178 -13.70 -0.28 -0.67
C ILE A 178 -12.19 -0.10 -0.79
N TYR A 179 -11.42 -1.18 -0.59
CA TYR A 179 -9.97 -1.14 -0.76
C TYR A 179 -9.56 -0.68 -2.15
N LEU A 180 -10.19 -1.21 -3.20
CA LEU A 180 -9.84 -0.91 -4.59
C LEU A 180 -10.22 0.51 -5.01
N ILE A 181 -11.38 1.01 -4.56
CA ILE A 181 -11.80 2.41 -4.77
C ILE A 181 -10.78 3.39 -4.19
N ARG A 182 -10.13 3.05 -3.08
CA ARG A 182 -9.03 3.85 -2.54
C ARG A 182 -7.72 3.61 -3.29
N ALA A 183 -7.32 2.35 -3.43
CA ALA A 183 -5.99 1.95 -3.87
C ALA A 183 -5.71 2.31 -5.33
N VAL A 184 -6.64 2.03 -6.25
CA VAL A 184 -6.44 2.23 -7.69
C VAL A 184 -6.28 3.72 -8.03
N PRO A 185 -7.17 4.64 -7.60
CA PRO A 185 -7.00 6.07 -7.85
C PRO A 185 -5.75 6.64 -7.17
N SER A 186 -5.45 6.24 -5.93
CA SER A 186 -4.24 6.69 -5.24
C SER A 186 -2.98 6.30 -6.02
N THR A 187 -2.87 5.05 -6.47
CA THR A 187 -1.72 4.62 -7.28
C THR A 187 -1.62 5.42 -8.59
N GLY A 188 -2.75 5.69 -9.25
CA GLY A 188 -2.80 6.54 -10.44
C GLY A 188 -2.25 7.95 -10.20
N VAL A 189 -2.59 8.55 -9.05
CA VAL A 189 -2.04 9.87 -8.64
C VAL A 189 -0.52 9.80 -8.45
N VAL A 190 0.03 8.74 -7.84
CA VAL A 190 1.50 8.59 -7.72
C VAL A 190 2.16 8.57 -9.09
N ILE A 191 1.64 7.74 -9.99
CA ILE A 191 2.19 7.57 -11.35
C ILE A 191 2.20 8.92 -12.07
N TYR A 192 1.10 9.66 -12.01
CA TYR A 192 1.00 10.99 -12.61
C TYR A 192 2.03 11.96 -12.03
N LEU A 193 2.21 11.98 -10.71
CA LEU A 193 3.20 12.87 -10.06
C LEU A 193 4.63 12.51 -10.44
N ILE A 194 5.00 11.23 -10.45
CA ILE A 194 6.33 10.78 -10.88
C ILE A 194 6.58 11.18 -12.33
N TRP A 195 5.61 10.94 -13.23
CA TRP A 195 5.70 11.31 -14.63
C TRP A 195 5.83 12.83 -14.84
N LYS A 196 5.09 13.63 -14.05
CA LYS A 196 5.19 15.09 -14.09
C LYS A 196 6.59 15.58 -13.69
N ILE A 197 7.20 14.97 -12.67
CA ILE A 197 8.58 15.29 -12.25
C ILE A 197 9.58 14.86 -13.32
N GLN A 198 9.41 13.67 -13.92
CA GLN A 198 10.23 13.20 -15.04
C GLN A 198 10.24 14.18 -16.22
N ARG A 199 9.06 14.70 -16.60
CA ARG A 199 8.96 15.69 -17.67
C ARG A 199 9.69 16.99 -17.34
N ARG A 200 9.61 17.47 -16.09
CA ARG A 200 10.30 18.70 -15.66
C ARG A 200 11.82 18.57 -15.63
N MET A 201 12.36 17.37 -15.42
CA MET A 201 13.82 17.15 -15.38
C MET A 201 14.44 16.85 -16.75
N ARG A 202 13.61 16.52 -17.75
CA ARG A 202 14.06 16.32 -19.15
C ARG A 202 14.01 17.60 -19.98
N LEU A 203 13.39 18.64 -19.45
CA LEU A 203 13.39 20.01 -19.96
C LEU A 203 14.46 20.79 -19.19
#